data_AF-A0A161TIP8-F1
#
_entry.id   AF-A0A161TIP8-F1
#
_cell.length_a   1.000
_cell.length_b   1.000
_cell.length_c   1.000
_cell.angle_alpha   90.00
_cell.angle_beta   90.00
_cell.angle_gamma   90.00
#
_symmetry.space_group_name_H-M   'P 1'
#
loop_
_entity.id
_entity.type
_entity.pdbx_description
1 polymer ?
#
loop_
_entity_poly.entity_id
_entity_poly.type
_entity_poly.pdbx_seq_one_letter_code
_entity_poly.pdbx_strand_id
1 'polypeptide(L)'
;MKWTMYQVLTILTLIILLVFVDVGDIPINVTPGNDRMAFILMLLGAMFIFGVTGCAYLLLMLQIQKKPDLFQARFWKSAPILLIIIGVISITVYFMLGMSGSLFEWVDGHRWIMYALLVYFIWLFYFWIVSIVNRQTRDKQKVPGYSFGIGVVVLLIIIFMI
;
A
#
# COMPACT_ATOMS: atom_id res chain seq x y z
N MET A 1 -22.54 7.22 11.64
CA MET A 1 -21.88 6.16 12.44
C MET A 1 -21.58 4.90 11.63
N LYS A 2 -22.52 4.34 10.86
CA LYS A 2 -22.35 3.10 10.07
C LYS A 2 -21.02 3.02 9.28
N TRP A 3 -20.66 4.05 8.52
CA TRP A 3 -19.42 4.09 7.72
C TRP A 3 -18.13 4.05 8.54
N THR A 4 -18.13 4.65 9.73
CA THR A 4 -16.96 4.62 10.62
C THR A 4 -16.75 3.24 11.24
N MET A 5 -17.83 2.50 11.48
CA MET A 5 -17.74 1.09 11.91
C MET A 5 -17.08 0.22 10.82
N TYR A 6 -17.45 0.41 9.56
CA TYR A 6 -16.79 -0.28 8.45
C TYR A 6 -15.32 0.13 8.28
N GLN A 7 -14.97 1.39 8.50
CA GLN A 7 -13.56 1.83 8.48
C GLN A 7 -12.73 1.14 9.58
N VAL A 8 -13.28 1.05 10.80
CA VAL A 8 -12.63 0.32 11.90
C VAL A 8 -12.47 -1.16 11.52
N LEU A 9 -13.50 -1.77 10.92
CA LEU A 9 -13.42 -3.15 10.44
C LEU A 9 -12.32 -3.33 9.40
N THR A 10 -12.18 -2.41 8.43
CA THR A 10 -11.12 -2.46 7.42
C THR A 10 -9.73 -2.35 8.05
N ILE A 11 -9.56 -1.49 9.06
CA ILE A 11 -8.29 -1.38 9.79
C ILE A 11 -7.99 -2.67 10.55
N LEU A 12 -8.99 -3.28 11.19
CA LEU A 12 -8.83 -4.58 11.84
C LEU A 12 -8.44 -5.67 10.83
N THR A 13 -9.05 -5.68 9.63
CA THR A 13 -8.66 -6.61 8.56
C THR A 13 -7.21 -6.42 8.15
N LEU A 14 -6.73 -5.17 8.03
CA LEU A 14 -5.33 -4.90 7.74
C LEU A 14 -4.40 -5.42 8.84
N ILE A 15 -4.74 -5.22 10.10
CA ILE A 15 -3.96 -5.72 11.24
C ILE A 15 -3.91 -7.24 11.22
N ILE A 16 -5.04 -7.91 11.00
CA ILE A 16 -5.10 -9.39 10.91
C ILE A 16 -4.21 -9.88 9.76
N LEU A 17 -4.24 -9.20 8.62
CA LEU A 17 -3.39 -9.54 7.47
C LEU A 17 -1.90 -9.40 7.82
N LEU A 18 -1.52 -8.35 8.55
CA LEU A 18 -0.13 -8.17 9.01
C LEU A 18 0.31 -9.26 10.00
N VAL A 19 -0.54 -9.61 10.96
CA VAL A 19 -0.26 -10.71 11.90
C VAL A 19 -0.15 -12.05 11.17
N PHE A 20 -0.99 -12.29 10.16
CA PHE A 20 -0.92 -13.51 9.38
C PHE A 20 0.42 -13.65 8.63
N VAL A 21 0.94 -12.56 8.08
CA VAL A 21 2.24 -12.56 7.41
C VAL A 21 3.38 -12.80 8.40
N ASP A 22 3.31 -12.21 9.59
CA ASP A 22 4.33 -12.36 10.63
C ASP A 22 4.36 -13.80 11.20
N VAL A 23 3.20 -14.36 11.54
CA VAL A 23 3.06 -15.74 12.06
C VAL A 23 3.36 -16.79 10.97
N GLY A 24 3.08 -16.47 9.71
CA GLY A 24 3.29 -17.38 8.59
C GLY A 24 4.75 -17.67 8.27
N ASP A 25 5.70 -16.95 8.88
CA ASP A 25 7.15 -17.12 8.72
C ASP A 25 7.59 -17.20 7.25
N ILE A 26 6.88 -16.46 6.39
CA ILE A 26 7.00 -16.59 4.94
C ILE A 26 8.42 -16.17 4.54
N PRO A 27 9.24 -17.08 3.97
CA PRO A 27 10.61 -16.76 3.62
C PRO A 27 10.62 -15.75 2.47
N ILE A 28 11.29 -14.62 2.70
CA ILE A 28 11.40 -13.52 1.74
C ILE A 28 12.45 -13.83 0.65
N ASN A 29 13.31 -14.83 0.91
CA ASN A 29 14.35 -15.26 -0.02
C ASN A 29 13.97 -16.57 -0.70
N VAL A 30 13.93 -16.55 -2.03
CA VAL A 30 13.77 -17.74 -2.86
C VAL A 30 15.15 -18.26 -3.23
N THR A 31 15.47 -19.49 -2.85
CA THR A 31 16.68 -20.16 -3.35
C THR A 31 16.52 -20.40 -4.86
N PRO A 32 17.48 -20.00 -5.71
CA PRO A 32 17.40 -20.26 -7.15
C PRO A 32 17.27 -21.76 -7.44
N GLY A 33 16.31 -22.16 -8.27
CA GLY A 33 16.13 -23.56 -8.72
C GLY A 33 14.91 -24.31 -8.18
N ASN A 34 14.04 -23.68 -7.38
CA ASN A 34 12.75 -24.27 -6.98
C ASN A 34 11.56 -23.47 -7.55
N ASP A 35 11.22 -23.76 -8.81
CA ASP A 35 10.19 -23.04 -9.58
C ASP A 35 8.81 -23.06 -8.91
N ARG A 36 8.48 -24.12 -8.17
CA ARG A 36 7.20 -24.24 -7.45
C ARG A 36 7.15 -23.30 -6.24
N MET A 37 8.24 -23.21 -5.48
CA MET A 37 8.30 -22.32 -4.32
C MET A 37 8.31 -20.85 -4.75
N ALA A 38 9.02 -20.53 -5.83
CA ALA A 38 9.01 -19.19 -6.42
C ALA A 38 7.59 -18.74 -6.82
N PHE A 39 6.84 -19.62 -7.50
CA PHE A 39 5.47 -19.33 -7.91
C PHE A 39 4.53 -19.10 -6.70
N ILE A 40 4.65 -19.92 -5.65
CA ILE A 40 3.84 -19.76 -4.42
C ILE A 40 4.15 -18.42 -3.74
N LEU A 41 5.43 -18.06 -3.60
CA LEU A 41 5.85 -16.79 -2.99
C LEU A 41 5.40 -15.58 -3.82
N MET A 42 5.45 -15.67 -5.15
CA MET A 42 4.90 -14.66 -6.04
C MET A 42 3.39 -14.48 -5.84
N LEU A 43 2.65 -15.59 -5.72
CA LEU A 43 1.21 -15.56 -5.47
C LEU A 43 0.87 -14.96 -4.10
N LEU A 44 1.61 -15.33 -3.05
CA LEU A 44 1.46 -14.75 -1.71
C LEU A 44 1.76 -13.25 -1.70
N GLY A 45 2.83 -12.82 -2.39
CA GLY A 45 3.16 -11.40 -2.55
C GLY A 45 2.06 -10.63 -3.31
N ALA A 46 1.52 -11.21 -4.39
CA ALA A 46 0.40 -10.62 -5.13
C ALA A 46 -0.87 -10.50 -4.26
N MET A 47 -1.19 -11.54 -3.47
CA MET A 47 -2.31 -11.50 -2.52
C MET A 47 -2.11 -10.44 -1.43
N PHE A 48 -0.88 -10.28 -0.93
CA PHE A 48 -0.53 -9.24 0.03
C PHE A 48 -0.76 -7.85 -0.56
N ILE A 49 -0.23 -7.57 -1.76
CA ILE A 49 -0.43 -6.29 -2.46
C ILE A 49 -1.92 -6.02 -2.66
N PHE A 50 -2.67 -7.02 -3.14
CA PHE A 50 -4.12 -6.90 -3.37
C PHE A 50 -4.88 -6.62 -2.07
N GLY A 51 -4.55 -7.32 -0.98
CA GLY A 51 -5.17 -7.10 0.33
C GLY A 51 -4.88 -5.71 0.90
N VAL A 52 -3.63 -5.28 0.85
CA VAL A 52 -3.20 -3.98 1.38
C VAL A 52 -3.77 -2.81 0.57
N THR A 53 -3.69 -2.87 -0.75
CA THR A 53 -4.30 -1.87 -1.64
C THR A 53 -5.83 -1.91 -1.58
N GLY A 54 -6.41 -3.09 -1.40
CA GLY A 54 -7.85 -3.29 -1.22
C GLY A 54 -8.35 -2.61 0.05
N CYS A 55 -7.60 -2.70 1.15
CA CYS A 55 -7.90 -1.97 2.39
C CYS A 55 -7.87 -0.44 2.16
N ALA A 56 -6.86 0.08 1.46
CA ALA A 56 -6.80 1.51 1.13
C ALA A 56 -7.97 1.95 0.24
N TYR A 57 -8.32 1.14 -0.75
CA TYR A 57 -9.48 1.35 -1.60
C TYR A 57 -10.78 1.39 -0.80
N LEU A 58 -11.02 0.41 0.08
CA LEU A 58 -12.21 0.37 0.93
C LEU A 58 -12.28 1.59 1.84
N LEU A 59 -11.17 1.99 2.46
CA LEU A 59 -11.12 3.20 3.29
C LEU A 59 -11.52 4.45 2.50
N LEU A 60 -10.99 4.62 1.28
CA LEU A 60 -11.38 5.74 0.42
C LEU A 60 -12.84 5.68 -0.02
N MET A 61 -13.33 4.50 -0.43
CA MET A 61 -14.70 4.30 -0.87
C MET A 61 -15.69 4.63 0.26
N LEU A 62 -15.44 4.14 1.47
CA LEU A 62 -16.23 4.46 2.67
C LEU A 62 -16.14 5.95 3.04
N GLN A 63 -14.98 6.57 2.85
CA GLN A 63 -14.80 8.00 3.11
C GLN A 63 -15.57 8.87 2.12
N ILE A 64 -15.68 8.47 0.85
CA ILE A 64 -16.48 9.18 -0.16
C ILE A 64 -17.97 9.05 0.14
N GLN A 65 -18.43 7.88 0.59
CA GLN A 65 -19.81 7.70 1.05
C GLN A 65 -20.14 8.61 2.25
N LYS A 66 -19.15 8.91 3.09
CA LYS A 66 -19.28 9.86 4.22
C LYS A 66 -19.16 11.33 3.77
N LYS A 67 -18.32 11.62 2.78
CA LYS A 67 -18.02 12.96 2.26
C LYS A 67 -17.91 12.91 0.73
N PRO A 68 -19.01 13.14 0.00
CA PRO A 68 -19.01 13.03 -1.48
C PRO A 68 -18.05 14.04 -2.14
N ASP A 69 -17.82 15.18 -1.49
CA ASP A 69 -16.93 16.23 -1.99
C ASP A 69 -15.44 16.01 -1.62
N LEU A 70 -15.08 14.83 -1.08
CA LEU A 70 -13.72 14.51 -0.64
C LEU A 70 -12.68 14.90 -1.70
N PHE A 71 -12.91 14.53 -2.95
CA PHE A 71 -11.99 14.76 -4.07
C PHE A 71 -12.07 16.15 -4.70
N GLN A 72 -13.07 16.95 -4.33
CA GLN A 72 -13.22 18.34 -4.76
C GLN A 72 -12.46 19.31 -3.84
N ALA A 73 -12.09 18.85 -2.64
CA ALA A 73 -11.32 19.62 -1.69
C ALA A 73 -9.98 20.10 -2.27
N ARG A 74 -9.56 21.32 -1.87
CA ARG A 74 -8.33 21.98 -2.34
C ARG A 74 -7.08 21.12 -2.17
N PHE A 75 -7.05 20.27 -1.14
CA PHE A 75 -5.97 19.30 -0.89
C PHE A 75 -5.62 18.48 -2.14
N TRP A 76 -6.63 17.96 -2.84
CA TRP A 76 -6.41 17.09 -4.00
C TRP A 76 -5.86 17.80 -5.23
N LYS A 77 -5.94 19.15 -5.26
CA LYS A 77 -5.28 19.92 -6.32
C LYS A 77 -3.76 19.86 -6.18
N SER A 78 -3.22 19.80 -4.97
CA SER A 78 -1.76 19.73 -4.73
C SER A 78 -1.27 18.34 -4.33
N ALA A 79 -2.19 17.39 -4.09
CA ALA A 79 -1.88 16.04 -3.64
C ALA A 79 -0.81 15.31 -4.47
N PRO A 80 -0.78 15.34 -5.82
CA PRO A 80 0.26 14.62 -6.57
C PRO A 80 1.67 15.12 -6.25
N ILE A 81 1.86 16.44 -6.16
CA ILE A 81 3.16 17.04 -5.87
C ILE A 81 3.54 16.77 -4.41
N LEU A 82 2.60 16.93 -3.48
CA LEU A 82 2.82 16.64 -2.07
C LEU A 82 3.23 15.18 -1.85
N LEU A 83 2.55 14.23 -2.51
CA LEU A 83 2.86 12.81 -2.38
C LEU A 83 4.20 12.42 -3.02
N ILE A 84 4.61 13.10 -4.09
CA ILE A 84 5.98 12.95 -4.65
C ILE A 84 7.01 13.44 -3.63
N ILE A 85 6.81 14.63 -3.04
CA ILE A 85 7.74 15.18 -2.04
C ILE A 85 7.84 14.23 -0.83
N ILE A 86 6.70 13.78 -0.31
CA ILE A 86 6.67 12.80 0.79
C ILE A 86 7.37 11.51 0.37
N GLY A 87 7.13 11.00 -0.84
CA GLY A 87 7.81 9.82 -1.39
C GLY A 87 9.33 9.97 -1.42
N VAL A 88 9.84 11.08 -1.96
CA VAL A 88 11.28 11.35 -2.03
C VAL A 88 11.88 11.44 -0.63
N ILE A 89 11.23 12.12 0.30
CA ILE A 89 11.70 12.22 1.69
C ILE A 89 11.72 10.83 2.34
N SER A 90 10.64 10.05 2.20
CA SER A 90 10.55 8.72 2.81
C SER A 90 11.55 7.74 2.24
N ILE A 91 11.82 7.78 0.93
CA ILE A 91 12.88 6.99 0.29
C ILE A 91 14.24 7.42 0.83
N THR A 92 14.50 8.72 0.94
CA THR A 92 15.77 9.26 1.47
C THR A 92 16.00 8.80 2.91
N VAL A 93 14.98 8.90 3.76
CA VAL A 93 15.06 8.44 5.17
C VAL A 93 15.28 6.93 5.22
N TYR A 94 14.56 6.15 4.40
CA TYR A 94 14.75 4.71 4.31
C TYR A 94 16.20 4.33 3.96
N PHE A 95 16.78 4.99 2.95
CA PHE A 95 18.18 4.78 2.58
C PHE A 95 19.16 5.21 3.68
N MET A 96 18.95 6.36 4.33
CA MET A 96 19.79 6.81 5.44
C MET A 96 19.79 5.82 6.60
N LEU A 97 18.60 5.34 7.00
CA LEU A 97 18.45 4.35 8.06
C LEU A 97 19.07 3.01 7.67
N GLY A 98 18.89 2.57 6.42
CA GLY A 98 19.50 1.36 5.88
C GLY A 98 21.02 1.42 5.86
N MET A 99 21.61 2.52 5.38
CA MET A 99 23.07 2.71 5.34
C MET A 99 23.69 2.80 6.73
N SER A 100 22.95 3.34 7.71
CA SER A 100 23.43 3.43 9.10
C SER A 100 23.44 2.10 9.85
N GLY A 101 22.84 1.04 9.30
CA GLY A 101 22.63 -0.23 10.02
C GLY A 101 21.42 -0.22 10.96
N SER A 102 20.98 0.95 11.44
CA SER A 102 19.87 1.09 12.40
C SER A 102 18.58 0.43 11.94
N LEU A 103 18.28 0.49 10.64
CA LEU A 103 17.08 -0.17 10.10
C LEU A 103 17.13 -1.69 10.27
N PHE A 104 18.29 -2.30 10.04
CA PHE A 104 18.47 -3.75 10.16
C PHE A 104 18.35 -4.17 11.62
N GLU A 105 18.97 -3.44 12.55
CA GLU A 105 18.84 -3.71 13.99
C GLU A 105 17.37 -3.65 14.45
N TRP A 106 16.59 -2.69 13.96
CA TRP A 106 15.17 -2.58 14.28
C TRP A 106 14.34 -3.71 13.68
N VAL A 107 14.60 -4.08 12.43
CA VAL A 107 13.90 -5.16 11.75
C VAL A 107 14.23 -6.52 12.38
N ASP A 108 15.47 -6.74 12.80
CA ASP A 108 15.91 -7.95 13.50
C ASP A 108 15.22 -8.08 14.86
N GLY A 109 15.08 -6.99 15.61
CA GLY A 109 14.35 -6.99 16.87
C GLY A 109 12.82 -7.07 16.70
N HIS A 110 12.29 -6.55 15.59
CA HIS A 110 10.85 -6.37 15.37
C HIS A 110 10.48 -6.51 13.89
N ARG A 111 10.28 -7.74 13.44
CA ARG A 111 9.96 -8.06 12.03
C ARG A 111 8.73 -7.32 11.49
N TRP A 112 7.75 -7.03 12.35
CA TRP A 112 6.56 -6.24 11.98
C TRP A 112 6.88 -4.85 11.42
N ILE A 113 8.03 -4.25 11.77
CA ILE A 113 8.48 -2.95 11.25
C ILE A 113 8.67 -3.02 9.73
N MET A 114 9.20 -4.13 9.22
CA MET A 114 9.38 -4.34 7.78
C MET A 114 8.01 -4.38 7.07
N TYR A 115 7.03 -5.10 7.61
CA TYR A 115 5.69 -5.18 7.03
C TYR A 115 4.97 -3.83 7.10
N ALA A 116 5.12 -3.08 8.20
CA ALA A 116 4.57 -1.75 8.34
C ALA A 116 5.17 -0.77 7.30
N LEU A 117 6.48 -0.82 7.07
CA LEU A 117 7.17 -0.04 6.03
C LEU A 117 6.67 -0.39 4.63
N LEU A 118 6.50 -1.69 4.33
CA LEU A 118 5.95 -2.13 3.04
C LEU A 118 4.53 -1.61 2.83
N VAL A 119 3.65 -1.76 3.83
CA VAL A 119 2.28 -1.21 3.77
C VAL A 119 2.31 0.30 3.55
N TYR A 120 3.19 1.01 4.26
CA TYR A 120 3.37 2.45 4.12
C TYR A 120 3.71 2.85 2.68
N PHE A 121 4.71 2.22 2.05
CA PHE A 121 5.10 2.54 0.68
C PHE A 121 4.03 2.14 -0.34
N ILE A 122 3.36 0.99 -0.17
CA ILE A 122 2.24 0.57 -1.02
C ILE A 122 1.11 1.60 -0.96
N TRP A 123 0.75 2.06 0.25
CA TRP A 123 -0.29 3.07 0.43
C TRP A 123 0.12 4.42 -0.14
N LEU A 124 1.36 4.85 0.07
CA LEU A 124 1.89 6.10 -0.49
C LEU A 124 1.79 6.09 -2.02
N PHE A 125 2.21 4.99 -2.64
CA PHE A 125 2.10 4.78 -4.08
C PHE A 125 0.64 4.75 -4.55
N TYR A 126 -0.23 4.03 -3.84
CA TYR A 126 -1.66 3.97 -4.15
C TYR A 126 -2.31 5.36 -4.08
N PHE A 127 -2.07 6.13 -3.02
CA PHE A 127 -2.59 7.49 -2.89
C PHE A 127 -2.04 8.42 -3.96
N TRP A 128 -0.78 8.22 -4.39
CA TRP A 128 -0.21 8.97 -5.50
C TRP A 128 -0.97 8.68 -6.81
N ILE A 129 -1.28 7.42 -7.11
CA ILE A 129 -2.13 7.07 -8.25
C ILE A 129 -3.53 7.69 -8.11
N VAL A 130 -4.16 7.59 -6.94
CA VAL A 130 -5.47 8.22 -6.67
C VAL A 130 -5.43 9.71 -6.99
N SER A 131 -4.35 10.39 -6.62
CA SER A 131 -4.20 11.83 -6.89
C SER A 131 -4.13 12.15 -8.39
N ILE A 132 -3.46 11.30 -9.18
CA ILE A 132 -3.37 11.45 -10.64
C ILE A 132 -4.72 11.14 -11.29
N VAL A 133 -5.31 10.00 -10.95
CA VAL A 133 -6.62 9.55 -11.48
C VAL A 133 -7.70 10.57 -11.15
N ASN A 134 -7.69 11.15 -9.94
CA ASN A 134 -8.63 12.21 -9.56
C ASN A 134 -8.54 13.43 -10.49
N ARG A 135 -7.33 13.85 -10.91
CA ARG A 135 -7.17 14.98 -11.83
C ARG A 135 -7.73 14.69 -13.23
N GLN A 136 -7.64 13.44 -13.68
CA GLN A 136 -8.06 13.03 -15.02
C GLN A 136 -9.55 12.65 -15.09
N THR A 137 -10.12 12.20 -13.97
CA THR A 137 -11.50 11.68 -13.94
C THR A 137 -12.51 12.77 -13.58
N ARG A 138 -13.53 12.96 -14.43
CA ARG A 138 -14.65 13.87 -14.15
C ARG A 138 -15.57 13.32 -13.06
N ASP A 139 -15.89 12.02 -13.13
CA ASP A 139 -16.71 11.33 -12.14
C ASP A 139 -15.89 10.94 -10.90
N LYS A 140 -16.11 11.66 -9.80
CA LYS A 140 -15.37 11.49 -8.55
C LYS A 140 -15.70 10.19 -7.81
N GLN A 141 -16.85 9.56 -8.10
CA GLN A 141 -17.23 8.30 -7.45
C GLN A 141 -16.45 7.11 -8.00
N LYS A 142 -15.98 7.19 -9.26
CA LYS A 142 -15.22 6.12 -9.93
C LYS A 142 -13.72 6.17 -9.66
N VAL A 143 -13.21 7.28 -9.12
CA VAL A 143 -11.77 7.49 -8.86
C VAL A 143 -11.14 6.35 -8.06
N PRO A 144 -11.70 5.86 -6.93
CA PRO A 144 -11.07 4.79 -6.16
C PRO A 144 -10.97 3.49 -6.94
N GLY A 145 -12.00 3.15 -7.74
CA GLY A 145 -12.05 1.92 -8.51
C GLY A 145 -10.99 1.88 -9.62
N TYR A 146 -10.89 2.96 -10.41
CA TYR A 146 -9.83 3.07 -11.42
C TYR A 146 -8.43 3.07 -10.79
N SER A 147 -8.27 3.78 -9.67
CA SER A 147 -6.98 3.84 -8.96
C SER A 147 -6.57 2.49 -8.39
N PHE A 148 -7.53 1.68 -7.95
CA PHE A 148 -7.28 0.32 -7.48
C PHE A 148 -6.78 -0.58 -8.61
N GLY A 149 -7.49 -0.61 -9.74
CA GLY A 149 -7.07 -1.41 -10.90
C GLY A 149 -5.68 -1.03 -11.40
N ILE A 150 -5.44 0.27 -11.64
CA ILE A 150 -4.13 0.77 -12.11
C ILE A 150 -3.05 0.52 -11.05
N GLY A 151 -3.33 0.79 -9.78
CA GLY A 151 -2.36 0.64 -8.70
C GLY A 151 -1.91 -0.79 -8.48
N VAL A 152 -2.82 -1.75 -8.48
CA VAL A 152 -2.49 -3.17 -8.37
C VAL A 152 -1.65 -3.61 -9.57
N VAL A 153 -2.09 -3.31 -10.80
CA VAL A 153 -1.36 -3.73 -12.02
C VAL A 153 0.05 -3.16 -12.04
N VAL A 154 0.23 -1.87 -11.75
CA VAL A 154 1.56 -1.25 -11.78
C VAL A 154 2.45 -1.80 -10.66
N LEU A 155 1.93 -2.02 -9.45
CA LEU A 155 2.71 -2.62 -8.36
C LEU A 155 3.16 -4.04 -8.70
N LEU A 156 2.29 -4.87 -9.30
CA LEU A 156 2.65 -6.21 -9.73
C LEU A 156 3.74 -6.20 -10.80
N ILE A 157 3.67 -5.29 -11.77
CA ILE A 157 4.71 -5.13 -12.80
C ILE A 157 6.04 -4.72 -12.15
N ILE A 158 6.03 -3.70 -11.29
CA ILE A 158 7.25 -3.21 -10.64
C ILE A 158 7.90 -4.31 -9.77
N ILE A 159 7.12 -5.10 -9.05
CA ILE A 159 7.67 -6.05 -8.07
C ILE A 159 8.09 -7.37 -8.73
N PHE A 160 7.41 -7.82 -9.78
CA PHE A 160 7.63 -9.15 -10.36
C PHE A 160 8.29 -9.15 -11.75
N MET A 161 8.40 -8.00 -12.42
CA MET A 161 9.14 -7.89 -13.69
C MET A 161 10.51 -7.20 -13.56
N ILE A 162 10.85 -6.70 -12.36
CA ILE A 162 12.20 -6.28 -11.97
C ILE A 162 12.91 -7.49 -11.37
#